data_AF-A0A971YM72-F1
#
_entry.id   AF-A0A971YM72-F1
#
_cell.length_a   1.000
_cell.length_b   1.000
_cell.length_c   1.000
_cell.angle_alpha   90.00
_cell.angle_beta   90.00
_cell.angle_gamma   90.00
#
_symmetry.space_group_name_H-M   'P 1'
#
loop_
_entity.id
_entity.type
_entity.pdbx_description
1 polymer ?
#
loop_
_entity_poly.entity_id
_entity_poly.type
_entity_poly.pdbx_seq_one_letter_code
_entity_poly.pdbx_strand_id
1 'polypeptide(L)'
;MNKWITRGAAAILGLCLVAGGLIFMPNILQRLQPAEIPASEDKVGAGSSEEETLDLGAFRELLSRGDLSQALSYLKDNAPNFGRESLSTALTEYCATLLHSLPEKTAALQGAAEGSSLFQSLFTPGGITVADLNDLDFLNQETSLPEDPELKQLLRQACSQGLKVRVPEGMLEATIDYQALLDTFSGSITDELAQYFKIRATESNQPALVDAALTIDWDELAKRLAAIEDFERAFPNSQYKLPLSTLQRSYLASYIFGANNTPSYSYESKIVKPEVLKSYEQTLETYPDYRFTALVRDYKAKLAQNESKVNDHILAEMHPALDHFLGAVQVESNTITKEEDTIVVNQEIPVVYLPNNPALAEEVNQRLEEAYVWREEIEAQLQDYLAAAEENDFPVHPFQVHSSYLVTYNMNNLLSIATDHYQYTGGAHGMSTRWALTIDLETGRELKLQDFFSQSEDYKKVIVAEIKRQVETEPDLFFPDAVDTAREILEQGEARFYLEYGNLVVYFGEYDIAPYVAGIIEFRIPFEGLVA
;
A
#
# COMPACT_ATOMS: atom_id res chain seq x y z
N MET A 1 -21.47 33.45 -50.44
CA MET A 1 -22.74 34.18 -50.17
C MET A 1 -23.84 33.15 -49.95
N ASN A 2 -24.73 33.41 -48.96
CA ASN A 2 -25.84 32.58 -48.44
C ASN A 2 -25.44 31.42 -47.50
N LYS A 3 -26.14 31.08 -46.41
CA LYS A 3 -27.35 31.61 -45.73
C LYS A 3 -27.50 30.87 -44.36
N TRP A 4 -27.85 31.60 -43.30
CA TRP A 4 -28.92 31.36 -42.28
C TRP A 4 -29.23 29.97 -41.65
N ILE A 5 -29.46 30.03 -40.30
CA ILE A 5 -30.30 29.17 -39.39
C ILE A 5 -29.60 27.87 -38.91
N THR A 6 -29.48 27.51 -37.62
CA THR A 6 -30.47 27.38 -36.52
C THR A 6 -29.80 27.25 -35.14
N ARG A 7 -30.54 27.56 -34.07
CA ARG A 7 -30.30 27.13 -32.66
C ARG A 7 -30.38 25.60 -32.50
N GLY A 8 -29.66 25.01 -31.55
CA GLY A 8 -29.85 23.62 -31.10
C GLY A 8 -28.86 23.19 -30.00
N ALA A 9 -29.32 22.36 -29.06
CA ALA A 9 -28.72 22.02 -27.76
C ALA A 9 -27.55 20.99 -27.78
N ALA A 10 -26.73 21.01 -26.70
CA ALA A 10 -26.05 19.89 -26.00
C ALA A 10 -24.94 20.52 -25.13
N ALA A 11 -24.93 20.63 -23.79
CA ALA A 11 -25.36 19.78 -22.68
C ALA A 11 -24.65 18.42 -22.61
N ILE A 12 -23.65 18.38 -21.70
CA ILE A 12 -23.17 17.24 -20.91
C ILE A 12 -22.45 16.12 -21.71
N LEU A 13 -21.11 16.14 -21.66
CA LEU A 13 -20.24 14.96 -21.76
C LEU A 13 -18.81 15.35 -21.38
N GLY A 14 -18.41 15.01 -20.16
CA GLY A 14 -17.04 14.98 -19.67
C GLY A 14 -16.99 13.95 -18.54
N LEU A 15 -16.95 12.66 -18.89
CA LEU A 15 -15.74 11.83 -18.80
C LEU A 15 -15.26 11.61 -17.36
N CYS A 16 -15.95 10.71 -16.64
CA CYS A 16 -15.34 9.89 -15.60
C CYS A 16 -14.97 8.55 -16.27
N LEU A 17 -13.75 8.47 -16.78
CA LEU A 17 -13.09 7.21 -17.08
C LEU A 17 -12.60 6.65 -15.74
N VAL A 18 -13.32 5.69 -15.17
CA VAL A 18 -12.73 4.73 -14.24
C VAL A 18 -11.97 3.75 -15.13
N ALA A 19 -10.74 4.11 -15.48
CA ALA A 19 -9.82 3.22 -16.15
C ALA A 19 -9.27 2.25 -15.10
N GLY A 20 -9.43 0.95 -15.34
CA GLY A 20 -8.62 -0.07 -14.69
C GLY A 20 -7.15 0.25 -14.92
N GLY A 21 -6.44 0.57 -13.84
CA GLY A 21 -5.03 0.95 -13.86
C GLY A 21 -4.14 -0.26 -13.68
N LEU A 22 -3.69 -0.86 -14.79
CA LEU A 22 -2.38 -1.49 -14.87
C LEU A 22 -1.34 -0.38 -14.70
N ILE A 23 -0.76 -0.24 -13.51
CA ILE A 23 0.39 0.62 -13.28
C ILE A 23 1.65 -0.21 -13.59
N PHE A 24 2.31 0.13 -14.68
CA PHE A 24 3.67 -0.31 -14.98
C PHE A 24 4.62 0.34 -13.98
N MET A 25 5.28 -0.46 -13.12
CA MET A 25 6.45 -0.03 -12.36
C MET A 25 7.72 -0.54 -13.06
N PRO A 26 8.66 0.33 -13.49
CA PRO A 26 9.97 -0.12 -13.93
C PRO A 26 10.89 -0.42 -12.75
N ASN A 27 11.47 -1.61 -12.78
CA ASN A 27 12.62 -2.15 -12.03
C ASN A 27 13.49 -1.15 -11.26
N ILE A 28 13.40 -1.15 -9.93
CA ILE A 28 14.54 -0.94 -9.03
C ILE A 28 14.28 -1.81 -7.79
N LEU A 29 14.86 -3.00 -7.72
CA LEU A 29 15.08 -3.78 -6.49
C LEU A 29 15.92 -5.01 -6.84
N GLN A 30 17.24 -4.87 -6.73
CA GLN A 30 18.11 -6.03 -6.57
C GLN A 30 19.12 -5.74 -5.47
N ARG A 31 19.17 -6.70 -4.54
CA ARG A 31 20.08 -6.89 -3.40
C ARG A 31 19.63 -6.20 -2.11
N LEU A 32 19.23 -7.02 -1.14
CA LEU A 32 19.98 -7.34 0.08
C LEU A 32 19.33 -8.58 0.73
N GLN A 33 20.14 -9.56 1.14
CA GLN A 33 19.71 -10.71 1.97
C GLN A 33 19.92 -10.35 3.45
N PRO A 34 19.03 -10.77 4.37
CA PRO A 34 19.19 -10.48 5.80
C PRO A 34 20.15 -11.48 6.50
N ALA A 35 21.00 -10.95 7.39
CA ALA A 35 21.81 -11.73 8.33
C ALA A 35 21.07 -11.97 9.65
N GLU A 36 21.25 -13.16 10.23
CA GLU A 36 20.64 -13.64 11.49
C GLU A 36 21.32 -13.06 12.75
N ILE A 37 20.54 -12.91 13.83
CA ILE A 37 21.03 -12.58 15.18
C ILE A 37 20.44 -13.58 16.19
N PRO A 38 21.20 -14.04 17.20
CA PRO A 38 20.73 -15.00 18.19
C PRO A 38 19.99 -14.36 19.37
N ALA A 39 19.14 -15.18 19.99
CA ALA A 39 18.21 -14.85 21.07
C ALA A 39 18.85 -14.35 22.37
N SER A 40 18.17 -13.43 23.05
CA SER A 40 18.42 -13.07 24.46
C SER A 40 17.36 -13.67 25.37
N GLU A 41 17.80 -14.45 26.35
CA GLU A 41 17.01 -14.88 27.51
C GLU A 41 16.58 -13.67 28.34
N ASP A 42 15.32 -13.64 28.79
CA ASP A 42 15.02 -13.13 30.12
C ASP A 42 13.83 -13.85 30.77
N LYS A 43 14.07 -14.34 31.99
CA LYS A 43 13.12 -15.05 32.83
C LYS A 43 12.39 -14.07 33.74
N VAL A 44 11.05 -14.16 33.83
CA VAL A 44 10.34 -14.24 35.12
C VAL A 44 9.01 -14.99 34.95
N GLY A 45 8.79 -16.06 35.73
CA GLY A 45 7.43 -16.37 36.23
C GLY A 45 6.73 -17.68 35.82
N ALA A 46 7.42 -18.82 35.83
CA ALA A 46 6.88 -20.17 36.07
C ALA A 46 5.47 -20.53 35.50
N GLY A 47 5.44 -20.79 34.20
CA GLY A 47 4.51 -21.66 33.48
C GLY A 47 5.16 -22.02 32.15
N SER A 48 5.54 -23.28 31.96
CA SER A 48 6.50 -23.74 30.94
C SER A 48 5.97 -23.75 29.50
N SER A 49 6.59 -22.96 28.61
CA SER A 49 6.98 -23.34 27.24
C SER A 49 7.81 -22.21 26.62
N GLU A 50 9.09 -22.45 26.32
CA GLU A 50 9.90 -21.57 25.47
C GLU A 50 9.23 -21.53 24.08
N GLU A 51 8.77 -20.37 23.62
CA GLU A 51 8.29 -20.22 22.23
C GLU A 51 9.51 -20.29 21.30
N GLU A 52 9.62 -21.36 20.51
CA GLU A 52 10.62 -21.46 19.46
C GLU A 52 10.35 -20.37 18.40
N THR A 53 11.42 -19.67 18.00
CA THR A 53 11.39 -18.64 16.93
C THR A 53 11.63 -19.29 15.58
N LEU A 54 10.81 -18.96 14.57
CA LEU A 54 10.94 -19.51 13.22
C LEU A 54 12.28 -19.10 12.60
N ASP A 55 13.03 -20.07 12.05
CA ASP A 55 14.16 -19.77 11.18
C ASP A 55 13.61 -19.15 9.88
N LEU A 56 13.63 -17.82 9.85
CA LEU A 56 13.25 -17.01 8.71
C LEU A 56 14.35 -16.98 7.63
N GLY A 57 15.58 -17.38 7.93
CA GLY A 57 16.69 -17.45 6.97
C GLY A 57 16.39 -18.46 5.87
N ALA A 58 16.09 -19.70 6.25
CA ALA A 58 15.69 -20.75 5.32
C ALA A 58 14.43 -20.39 4.53
N PHE A 59 13.42 -19.82 5.21
CA PHE A 59 12.19 -19.37 4.57
C PHE A 59 12.44 -18.24 3.55
N ARG A 60 13.22 -17.22 3.90
CA ARG A 60 13.54 -16.09 3.03
C ARG A 60 14.45 -16.49 1.87
N GLU A 61 15.30 -17.49 2.05
CA GLU A 61 16.08 -18.08 0.95
C GLU A 61 15.14 -18.71 -0.10
N LEU A 62 14.11 -19.46 0.33
CA LEU A 62 13.09 -20.00 -0.58
C LEU A 62 12.32 -18.89 -1.31
N LEU A 63 11.94 -17.82 -0.60
CA LEU A 63 11.30 -16.66 -1.22
C LEU A 63 12.21 -15.99 -2.27
N SER A 64 13.48 -15.79 -1.95
CA SER A 64 14.45 -15.12 -2.84
C SER A 64 14.71 -15.87 -4.14
N ARG A 65 14.52 -17.20 -4.14
CA ARG A 65 14.61 -18.07 -5.33
C ARG A 65 13.32 -18.14 -6.13
N GLY A 66 12.22 -17.61 -5.61
CA GLY A 66 10.89 -17.76 -6.19
C GLY A 66 10.26 -19.13 -5.95
N ASP A 67 10.79 -19.93 -5.02
CA ASP A 67 10.34 -21.30 -4.70
C ASP A 67 9.09 -21.28 -3.80
N LEU A 68 8.05 -20.56 -4.22
CA LEU A 68 6.86 -20.25 -3.40
C LEU A 68 6.09 -21.48 -2.90
N SER A 69 6.11 -22.59 -3.63
CA SER A 69 5.46 -23.84 -3.19
C SER A 69 6.22 -24.48 -2.03
N GLN A 70 7.57 -24.44 -2.07
CA GLN A 70 8.41 -24.94 -0.98
C GLN A 70 8.35 -24.01 0.22
N ALA A 71 8.32 -22.68 -0.01
CA ALA A 71 8.15 -21.71 1.07
C ALA A 71 6.82 -21.93 1.83
N LEU A 72 5.71 -22.19 1.13
CA LEU A 72 4.44 -22.51 1.79
C LEU A 72 4.48 -23.86 2.52
N SER A 73 5.10 -24.89 1.93
CA SER A 73 5.31 -26.18 2.62
C SER A 73 6.11 -26.00 3.89
N TYR A 74 7.19 -25.21 3.82
CA TYR A 74 8.01 -24.88 4.97
C TYR A 74 7.17 -24.24 6.07
N LEU A 75 6.35 -23.22 5.77
CA LEU A 75 5.46 -22.62 6.77
C LEU A 75 4.47 -23.63 7.37
N LYS A 76 3.90 -24.53 6.56
CA LYS A 76 2.96 -25.57 7.01
C LYS A 76 3.60 -26.59 7.96
N ASP A 77 4.74 -27.13 7.56
CA ASP A 77 5.46 -28.17 8.30
C ASP A 77 5.98 -27.64 9.64
N ASN A 78 6.24 -26.34 9.69
CA ASN A 78 6.78 -25.64 10.85
C ASN A 78 5.69 -25.05 11.75
N ALA A 79 4.49 -24.72 11.25
CA ALA A 79 3.42 -24.05 12.01
C ALA A 79 3.11 -24.62 13.42
N PRO A 80 3.19 -25.94 13.70
CA PRO A 80 2.97 -26.46 15.06
C PRO A 80 4.07 -26.14 16.07
N ASN A 81 5.26 -25.77 15.60
CA ASN A 81 6.46 -25.65 16.43
C ASN A 81 6.83 -24.19 16.76
N PHE A 82 6.23 -23.19 16.11
CA PHE A 82 6.65 -21.78 16.28
C PHE A 82 5.62 -20.88 16.95
N GLY A 83 6.11 -19.80 17.55
CA GLY A 83 5.29 -18.73 18.11
C GLY A 83 4.39 -18.07 17.06
N ARG A 84 3.19 -17.64 17.49
CA ARG A 84 2.16 -17.08 16.61
C ARG A 84 2.62 -15.83 15.87
N GLU A 85 3.42 -15.00 16.52
CA GLU A 85 3.99 -13.77 15.96
C GLU A 85 4.94 -14.07 14.79
N SER A 86 5.93 -14.94 15.00
CA SER A 86 6.91 -15.29 13.95
C SER A 86 6.24 -15.92 12.72
N LEU A 87 5.25 -16.79 12.93
CA LEU A 87 4.50 -17.38 11.82
C LEU A 87 3.63 -16.35 11.11
N SER A 88 3.01 -15.42 11.86
CA SER A 88 2.28 -14.30 11.28
C SER A 88 3.18 -13.43 10.40
N THR A 89 4.34 -13.01 10.89
CA THR A 89 5.32 -12.22 10.12
C THR A 89 5.73 -12.94 8.84
N ALA A 90 6.06 -14.22 8.92
CA ALA A 90 6.45 -15.00 7.75
C ALA A 90 5.32 -15.14 6.72
N LEU A 91 4.08 -15.32 7.17
CA LEU A 91 2.91 -15.35 6.29
C LEU A 91 2.61 -13.98 5.65
N THR A 92 2.86 -12.88 6.36
CA THR A 92 2.78 -11.54 5.79
C THR A 92 3.80 -11.37 4.66
N GLU A 93 5.06 -11.73 4.89
CA GLU A 93 6.13 -11.71 3.87
C GLU A 93 5.77 -12.62 2.67
N TYR A 94 5.21 -13.81 2.95
CA TYR A 94 4.74 -14.74 1.92
C TYR A 94 3.64 -14.13 1.04
N CYS A 95 2.60 -13.58 1.68
CA CYS A 95 1.47 -12.97 0.97
C CYS A 95 1.90 -11.74 0.17
N ALA A 96 2.81 -10.91 0.68
CA ALA A 96 3.36 -9.78 -0.07
C ALA A 96 4.08 -10.25 -1.34
N THR A 97 4.89 -11.31 -1.23
CA THR A 97 5.56 -11.92 -2.38
C THR A 97 4.56 -12.49 -3.40
N LEU A 98 3.51 -13.16 -2.92
CA LEU A 98 2.43 -13.66 -3.79
C LEU A 98 1.74 -12.52 -4.52
N LEU A 99 1.35 -11.44 -3.83
CA LEU A 99 0.70 -10.26 -4.42
C LEU A 99 1.54 -9.68 -5.56
N HIS A 100 2.84 -9.51 -5.35
CA HIS A 100 3.76 -9.02 -6.38
C HIS A 100 3.80 -9.94 -7.62
N SER A 101 3.65 -11.25 -7.43
CA SER A 101 3.69 -12.24 -8.53
C SER A 101 2.36 -12.42 -9.28
N LEU A 102 1.24 -11.89 -8.77
CA LEU A 102 -0.09 -12.12 -9.36
C LEU A 102 -0.23 -11.66 -10.82
N PRO A 103 0.31 -10.50 -11.26
CA PRO A 103 0.18 -10.07 -12.65
C PRO A 103 0.83 -11.04 -13.64
N GLU A 104 2.04 -11.50 -13.35
CA GLU A 104 2.76 -12.48 -14.18
C GLU A 104 2.03 -13.81 -14.23
N LYS A 105 1.58 -14.32 -13.06
CA LYS A 105 0.85 -15.59 -12.98
C LYS A 105 -0.49 -15.53 -13.71
N THR A 106 -1.20 -14.41 -13.57
CA THR A 106 -2.46 -14.16 -14.29
C THR A 106 -2.21 -14.16 -15.81
N ALA A 107 -1.19 -13.44 -16.29
CA ALA A 107 -0.86 -13.41 -17.70
C ALA A 107 -0.49 -14.80 -18.25
N ALA A 108 0.29 -15.59 -17.50
CA ALA A 108 0.66 -16.95 -17.89
C ALA A 108 -0.56 -17.89 -17.97
N LEU A 109 -1.42 -17.87 -16.95
CA LEU A 109 -2.64 -18.68 -16.92
C LEU A 109 -3.62 -18.28 -18.03
N GLN A 110 -3.83 -16.97 -18.22
CA GLN A 110 -4.70 -16.46 -19.28
C GLN A 110 -4.15 -16.83 -20.66
N GLY A 111 -2.86 -16.63 -20.90
CA GLY A 111 -2.21 -17.00 -22.16
C GLY A 111 -2.31 -18.50 -22.47
N ALA A 112 -2.15 -19.35 -21.45
CA ALA A 112 -2.33 -20.80 -21.60
C ALA A 112 -3.80 -21.20 -21.82
N ALA A 113 -4.76 -20.38 -21.37
CA ALA A 113 -6.18 -20.58 -21.61
C ALA A 113 -6.65 -20.02 -22.98
N GLU A 114 -5.87 -19.14 -23.63
CA GLU A 114 -6.21 -18.61 -24.94
C GLU A 114 -6.21 -19.73 -26.00
N GLY A 115 -7.35 -19.90 -26.69
CA GLY A 115 -7.52 -20.96 -27.68
C GLY A 115 -7.80 -22.35 -27.11
N SER A 116 -7.84 -22.50 -25.77
CA SER A 116 -8.30 -23.72 -25.10
C SER A 116 -9.81 -23.93 -25.23
N SER A 117 -10.27 -25.16 -25.00
CA SER A 117 -11.70 -25.47 -24.85
C SER A 117 -12.23 -25.13 -23.45
N LEU A 118 -11.38 -24.62 -22.55
CA LEU A 118 -11.73 -24.35 -21.15
C LEU A 118 -12.95 -23.44 -21.03
N PHE A 119 -12.95 -22.28 -21.67
CA PHE A 119 -14.05 -21.32 -21.53
C PHE A 119 -15.36 -21.90 -22.06
N GLN A 120 -15.33 -22.66 -23.16
CA GLN A 120 -16.51 -23.37 -23.63
C GLN A 120 -17.03 -24.38 -22.59
N SER A 121 -16.12 -25.12 -21.95
CA SER A 121 -16.46 -26.08 -20.90
C SER A 121 -17.06 -25.40 -19.66
N LEU A 122 -16.46 -24.28 -19.20
CA LEU A 122 -16.93 -23.47 -18.06
C LEU A 122 -18.37 -22.97 -18.23
N PHE A 123 -18.79 -22.70 -19.46
CA PHE A 123 -20.15 -22.22 -19.77
C PHE A 123 -21.10 -23.32 -20.25
N THR A 124 -20.67 -24.59 -20.25
CA THR A 124 -21.51 -25.73 -20.64
C THR A 124 -22.06 -26.44 -19.39
N PRO A 125 -23.39 -26.71 -19.28
CA PRO A 125 -23.94 -27.48 -18.18
C PRO A 125 -23.28 -28.87 -18.04
N GLY A 126 -22.71 -29.15 -16.85
CA GLY A 126 -21.98 -30.39 -16.57
C GLY A 126 -20.52 -30.40 -17.07
N GLY A 127 -20.02 -29.27 -17.57
CA GLY A 127 -18.60 -29.06 -17.87
C GLY A 127 -17.77 -28.77 -16.62
N ILE A 128 -16.52 -28.37 -16.84
CA ILE A 128 -15.57 -27.99 -15.78
C ILE A 128 -16.11 -26.74 -15.06
N THR A 129 -15.93 -26.67 -13.75
CA THR A 129 -16.29 -25.51 -12.93
C THR A 129 -15.05 -24.75 -12.48
N VAL A 130 -15.21 -23.49 -12.06
CA VAL A 130 -14.12 -22.72 -11.43
C VAL A 130 -13.63 -23.40 -10.14
N ALA A 131 -14.50 -24.14 -9.45
CA ALA A 131 -14.08 -24.92 -8.28
C ALA A 131 -13.12 -26.04 -8.66
N ASP A 132 -13.37 -26.73 -9.79
CA ASP A 132 -12.47 -27.77 -10.29
C ASP A 132 -11.09 -27.22 -10.66
N LEU A 133 -11.03 -25.99 -11.20
CA LEU A 133 -9.75 -25.31 -11.50
C LEU A 133 -8.94 -24.94 -10.25
N ASN A 134 -9.58 -24.95 -9.09
CA ASN A 134 -8.97 -24.64 -7.79
C ASN A 134 -8.81 -25.88 -6.90
N ASP A 135 -9.10 -27.06 -7.43
CA ASP A 135 -9.01 -28.33 -6.70
C ASP A 135 -7.77 -29.10 -7.16
N LEU A 136 -6.77 -29.21 -6.28
CA LEU A 136 -5.55 -29.97 -6.54
C LEU A 136 -5.83 -31.45 -6.81
N ASP A 137 -6.81 -32.06 -6.16
CA ASP A 137 -7.14 -33.47 -6.37
C ASP A 137 -7.74 -33.67 -7.77
N PHE A 138 -8.62 -32.78 -8.21
CA PHE A 138 -9.09 -32.75 -9.60
C PHE A 138 -7.93 -32.57 -10.59
N LEU A 139 -7.09 -31.56 -10.37
CA LEU A 139 -5.99 -31.24 -11.27
C LEU A 139 -4.89 -32.31 -11.29
N ASN A 140 -4.79 -33.17 -10.27
CA ASN A 140 -3.83 -34.27 -10.24
C ASN A 140 -4.33 -35.53 -10.98
N GLN A 141 -5.62 -35.65 -11.29
CA GLN A 141 -6.15 -36.79 -12.05
C GLN A 141 -5.61 -36.79 -13.48
N GLU A 142 -5.22 -37.95 -14.04
CA GLU A 142 -4.74 -38.02 -15.43
C GLU A 142 -5.77 -37.50 -16.45
N THR A 143 -7.05 -37.66 -16.15
CA THR A 143 -8.17 -37.33 -17.04
C THR A 143 -8.60 -35.86 -17.02
N SER A 144 -8.11 -35.04 -16.07
CA SER A 144 -8.48 -33.62 -16.01
C SER A 144 -7.71 -32.80 -17.05
N LEU A 145 -8.39 -31.84 -17.69
CA LEU A 145 -7.84 -30.93 -18.72
C LEU A 145 -6.92 -31.64 -19.74
N PRO A 146 -7.38 -32.72 -20.42
CA PRO A 146 -6.53 -33.53 -21.28
C PRO A 146 -6.06 -32.80 -22.54
N GLU A 147 -6.77 -31.74 -22.95
CA GLU A 147 -6.45 -30.90 -24.10
C GLU A 147 -5.48 -29.76 -23.74
N ASP A 148 -5.35 -29.43 -22.44
CA ASP A 148 -4.65 -28.23 -21.96
C ASP A 148 -3.59 -28.57 -20.88
N PRO A 149 -2.55 -29.36 -21.22
CA PRO A 149 -1.57 -29.84 -20.23
C PRO A 149 -0.73 -28.71 -19.60
N GLU A 150 -0.43 -27.65 -20.35
CA GLU A 150 0.29 -26.48 -19.84
C GLU A 150 -0.55 -25.70 -18.82
N LEU A 151 -1.80 -25.38 -19.17
CA LEU A 151 -2.75 -24.73 -18.27
C LEU A 151 -2.96 -25.54 -17.00
N LYS A 152 -3.13 -26.85 -17.13
CA LYS A 152 -3.22 -27.77 -15.98
C LYS A 152 -1.98 -27.67 -15.08
N GLN A 153 -0.78 -27.64 -15.64
CA GLN A 153 0.44 -27.50 -14.85
C GLN A 153 0.51 -26.15 -14.12
N LEU A 154 0.15 -25.05 -14.78
CA LEU A 154 0.10 -23.72 -14.18
C LEU A 154 -0.93 -23.63 -13.06
N LEU A 155 -2.12 -24.21 -13.24
CA LEU A 155 -3.16 -24.28 -12.20
C LEU A 155 -2.70 -25.08 -10.99
N ARG A 156 -2.06 -26.24 -11.20
CA ARG A 156 -1.46 -27.04 -10.11
C ARG A 156 -0.40 -26.25 -9.36
N GLN A 157 0.47 -25.55 -10.10
CA GLN A 157 1.50 -24.71 -9.50
C GLN A 157 0.86 -23.59 -8.67
N ALA A 158 -0.12 -22.86 -9.21
CA ALA A 158 -0.85 -21.82 -8.49
C ALA A 158 -1.48 -22.35 -7.19
N CYS A 159 -2.22 -23.46 -7.26
CA CYS A 159 -2.84 -24.05 -6.06
C CYS A 159 -1.79 -24.49 -5.03
N SER A 160 -0.65 -25.04 -5.47
CA SER A 160 0.44 -25.42 -4.56
C SER A 160 1.10 -24.24 -3.85
N GLN A 161 0.90 -23.01 -4.35
CA GLN A 161 1.42 -21.76 -3.83
C GLN A 161 0.37 -20.99 -3.01
N GLY A 162 -0.77 -21.60 -2.69
CA GLY A 162 -1.85 -20.91 -1.97
C GLY A 162 -2.56 -19.85 -2.82
N LEU A 163 -2.55 -20.00 -4.15
CA LEU A 163 -3.34 -19.20 -5.06
C LEU A 163 -4.55 -20.01 -5.54
N LYS A 164 -5.59 -19.27 -5.93
CA LYS A 164 -6.73 -19.77 -6.68
C LYS A 164 -6.97 -18.89 -7.90
N VAL A 165 -7.77 -19.36 -8.82
CA VAL A 165 -8.21 -18.64 -10.00
C VAL A 165 -9.69 -18.29 -9.90
N ARG A 166 -10.02 -17.12 -10.44
CA ARG A 166 -11.40 -16.69 -10.69
C ARG A 166 -11.56 -16.37 -12.17
N VAL A 167 -12.82 -16.29 -12.63
CA VAL A 167 -13.13 -16.01 -14.03
C VAL A 167 -14.08 -14.80 -14.17
N PRO A 168 -13.69 -13.60 -13.70
CA PRO A 168 -14.48 -12.40 -13.95
C PRO A 168 -14.52 -12.11 -15.45
N GLU A 169 -15.70 -11.83 -15.98
CA GLU A 169 -15.88 -11.38 -17.38
C GLU A 169 -15.27 -12.31 -18.44
N GLY A 170 -15.11 -13.61 -18.13
CA GLY A 170 -14.51 -14.58 -19.05
C GLY A 170 -12.97 -14.53 -19.13
N MET A 171 -12.31 -13.86 -18.18
CA MET A 171 -10.86 -13.80 -18.07
C MET A 171 -10.39 -14.59 -16.85
N LEU A 172 -9.40 -15.46 -17.01
CA LEU A 172 -8.82 -16.23 -15.92
C LEU A 172 -7.83 -15.34 -15.15
N GLU A 173 -8.11 -15.12 -13.86
CA GLU A 173 -7.31 -14.24 -12.99
C GLU A 173 -6.86 -14.98 -11.74
N ALA A 174 -5.57 -14.90 -11.42
CA ALA A 174 -5.02 -15.47 -10.19
C ALA A 174 -5.23 -14.53 -9.00
N THR A 175 -5.57 -15.10 -7.84
CA THR A 175 -5.68 -14.38 -6.57
C THR A 175 -5.23 -15.26 -5.42
N ILE A 176 -4.87 -14.65 -4.29
CA ILE A 176 -4.47 -15.40 -3.10
C ILE A 176 -5.69 -16.11 -2.52
N ASP A 177 -5.54 -17.39 -2.20
CA ASP A 177 -6.56 -18.13 -1.48
C ASP A 177 -6.44 -17.92 0.04
N TYR A 178 -6.86 -16.73 0.47
CA TYR A 178 -6.87 -16.36 1.88
C TYR A 178 -7.71 -17.32 2.74
N GLN A 179 -8.71 -17.99 2.17
CA GLN A 179 -9.50 -18.99 2.90
C GLN A 179 -8.66 -20.23 3.18
N ALA A 180 -7.97 -20.78 2.18
CA ALA A 180 -7.07 -21.91 2.37
C ALA A 180 -5.94 -21.59 3.35
N LEU A 181 -5.36 -20.39 3.28
CA LEU A 181 -4.36 -19.93 4.25
C LEU A 181 -4.96 -19.82 5.66
N LEU A 182 -6.14 -19.24 5.82
CA LEU A 182 -6.82 -19.15 7.12
C LEU A 182 -7.15 -20.54 7.68
N ASP A 183 -7.69 -21.45 6.87
CA ASP A 183 -8.04 -22.80 7.28
C ASP A 183 -6.80 -23.59 7.72
N THR A 184 -5.66 -23.34 7.06
CA THR A 184 -4.38 -23.97 7.38
C THR A 184 -3.78 -23.41 8.67
N PHE A 185 -3.82 -22.08 8.86
CA PHE A 185 -2.98 -21.41 9.85
C PHE A 185 -3.72 -20.73 11.00
N SER A 186 -5.05 -20.65 10.98
CA SER A 186 -5.86 -19.88 11.96
C SER A 186 -5.54 -20.18 13.44
N GLY A 187 -5.16 -21.42 13.78
CA GLY A 187 -4.77 -21.80 15.14
C GLY A 187 -3.33 -21.45 15.53
N SER A 188 -2.49 -21.09 14.57
CA SER A 188 -1.05 -20.88 14.73
C SER A 188 -0.58 -19.46 14.40
N ILE A 189 -1.47 -18.58 13.93
CA ILE A 189 -1.16 -17.17 13.64
C ILE A 189 -1.84 -16.25 14.63
N THR A 190 -1.41 -14.98 14.69
CA THR A 190 -2.04 -13.95 15.52
C THR A 190 -3.51 -13.73 15.16
N ASP A 191 -4.32 -13.32 16.15
CA ASP A 191 -5.73 -13.00 15.93
C ASP A 191 -5.90 -11.85 14.92
N GLU A 192 -4.95 -10.91 14.88
CA GLU A 192 -4.88 -9.84 13.89
C GLU A 192 -4.80 -10.41 12.47
N LEU A 193 -3.81 -11.26 12.19
CA LEU A 193 -3.63 -11.82 10.85
C LEU A 193 -4.81 -12.71 10.45
N ALA A 194 -5.32 -13.51 11.38
CA ALA A 194 -6.49 -14.36 11.14
C ALA A 194 -7.74 -13.54 10.77
N GLN A 195 -8.00 -12.44 11.49
CA GLN A 195 -9.13 -11.56 11.16
C GLN A 195 -8.93 -10.82 9.83
N TYR A 196 -7.72 -10.36 9.53
CA TYR A 196 -7.39 -9.79 8.23
C TYR A 196 -7.63 -10.80 7.09
N PHE A 197 -7.11 -12.03 7.22
CA PHE A 197 -7.33 -13.10 6.25
C PHE A 197 -8.80 -13.43 6.08
N LYS A 198 -9.60 -13.41 7.15
CA LYS A 198 -11.05 -13.61 7.06
C LYS A 198 -11.74 -12.54 6.21
N ILE A 199 -11.38 -11.27 6.37
CA ILE A 199 -11.93 -10.18 5.54
C ILE A 199 -11.49 -10.36 4.07
N ARG A 200 -10.21 -10.65 3.83
CA ARG A 200 -9.66 -10.88 2.49
C ARG A 200 -10.23 -12.14 1.82
N ALA A 201 -10.49 -13.20 2.59
CA ALA A 201 -11.14 -14.43 2.13
C ALA A 201 -12.57 -14.14 1.71
N THR A 202 -13.32 -13.38 2.51
CA THR A 202 -14.69 -12.95 2.19
C THR A 202 -14.76 -12.20 0.86
N GLU A 203 -13.86 -11.24 0.64
CA GLU A 203 -13.80 -10.49 -0.63
C GLU A 203 -13.29 -11.34 -1.80
N SER A 204 -12.25 -12.16 -1.62
CA SER A 204 -11.71 -12.97 -2.72
C SER A 204 -12.62 -14.11 -3.15
N ASN A 205 -13.43 -14.68 -2.24
CA ASN A 205 -14.38 -15.75 -2.52
C ASN A 205 -15.64 -15.23 -3.21
N GLN A 206 -16.12 -14.07 -2.79
CA GLN A 206 -17.30 -13.44 -3.35
C GLN A 206 -17.08 -11.92 -3.41
N PRO A 207 -16.44 -11.42 -4.48
CA PRO A 207 -16.12 -10.01 -4.62
C PRO A 207 -17.37 -9.15 -4.56
N ALA A 208 -17.37 -8.07 -3.78
CA ALA A 208 -18.56 -7.23 -3.69
C ALA A 208 -18.91 -6.62 -5.06
N LEU A 209 -17.88 -6.32 -5.88
CA LEU A 209 -18.04 -5.78 -7.23
C LEU A 209 -17.33 -6.64 -8.28
N VAL A 210 -18.01 -6.85 -9.41
CA VAL A 210 -17.46 -7.39 -10.67
C VAL A 210 -18.08 -6.58 -11.80
N ASP A 211 -17.28 -6.14 -12.78
CA ASP A 211 -17.72 -5.25 -13.87
C ASP A 211 -18.56 -4.04 -13.37
N ALA A 212 -18.11 -3.37 -12.31
CA ALA A 212 -18.86 -2.27 -11.67
C ALA A 212 -20.33 -2.62 -11.33
N ALA A 213 -20.67 -3.89 -11.15
CA ALA A 213 -21.94 -4.39 -10.66
C ALA A 213 -21.76 -4.96 -9.26
N LEU A 214 -22.73 -4.72 -8.37
CA LEU A 214 -22.74 -5.40 -7.07
C LEU A 214 -23.14 -6.86 -7.27
N THR A 215 -22.33 -7.78 -6.77
CA THR A 215 -22.62 -9.23 -6.83
C THR A 215 -23.17 -9.79 -5.51
N ILE A 216 -23.15 -8.94 -4.47
CA ILE A 216 -23.73 -9.18 -3.16
C ILE A 216 -24.90 -8.22 -2.92
N ASP A 217 -25.78 -8.56 -1.96
CA ASP A 217 -26.83 -7.64 -1.55
C ASP A 217 -26.29 -6.51 -0.65
N TRP A 218 -27.13 -5.49 -0.46
CA TRP A 218 -26.81 -4.30 0.32
C TRP A 218 -26.52 -4.62 1.79
N ASP A 219 -27.23 -5.58 2.38
CA ASP A 219 -27.07 -5.92 3.81
C ASP A 219 -25.76 -6.67 4.06
N GLU A 220 -25.34 -7.54 3.14
CA GLU A 220 -24.03 -8.17 3.16
C GLU A 220 -22.91 -7.13 2.98
N LEU A 221 -23.10 -6.11 2.14
CA LEU A 221 -22.13 -5.01 2.01
C LEU A 221 -21.99 -4.22 3.32
N ALA A 222 -23.09 -3.92 4.00
CA ALA A 222 -23.08 -3.27 5.31
C ALA A 222 -22.40 -4.13 6.39
N LYS A 223 -22.65 -5.45 6.38
CA LYS A 223 -21.98 -6.40 7.28
C LYS A 223 -20.46 -6.44 7.05
N ARG A 224 -20.01 -6.36 5.80
CA ARG A 224 -18.56 -6.29 5.48
C ARG A 224 -17.92 -4.97 5.92
N LEU A 225 -18.65 -3.84 5.82
CA LEU A 225 -18.21 -2.56 6.39
C LEU A 225 -18.05 -2.64 7.91
N ALA A 226 -19.01 -3.25 8.61
CA ALA A 226 -18.93 -3.48 10.05
C ALA A 226 -17.72 -4.37 10.42
N ALA A 227 -17.46 -5.43 9.66
CA ALA A 227 -16.31 -6.31 9.89
C ALA A 227 -14.96 -5.57 9.79
N ILE A 228 -14.82 -4.61 8.86
CA ILE A 228 -13.60 -3.79 8.75
C ILE A 228 -13.46 -2.86 9.96
N GLU A 229 -14.53 -2.21 10.41
CA GLU A 229 -14.45 -1.35 11.61
C GLU A 229 -14.20 -2.16 12.90
N ASP A 230 -14.74 -3.37 13.00
CA ASP A 230 -14.46 -4.26 14.13
C ASP A 230 -12.99 -4.64 14.18
N PHE A 231 -12.39 -4.91 13.01
CA PHE A 231 -10.96 -5.12 12.89
C PHE A 231 -10.16 -3.88 13.34
N GLU A 232 -10.50 -2.69 12.83
CA GLU A 232 -9.81 -1.44 13.20
C GLU A 232 -9.91 -1.13 14.70
N ARG A 233 -11.05 -1.45 15.33
CA ARG A 233 -11.27 -1.27 16.77
C ARG A 233 -10.47 -2.28 17.59
N ALA A 234 -10.38 -3.53 17.13
CA ALA A 234 -9.62 -4.58 17.79
C ALA A 234 -8.10 -4.38 17.65
N PHE A 235 -7.65 -3.84 16.51
CA PHE A 235 -6.24 -3.70 16.16
C PHE A 235 -5.90 -2.27 15.68
N PRO A 236 -5.94 -1.26 16.56
CA PRO A 236 -5.79 0.15 16.19
C PRO A 236 -4.43 0.50 15.55
N ASN A 237 -3.39 -0.30 15.82
CA ASN A 237 -2.03 -0.13 15.29
C ASN A 237 -1.69 -1.12 14.17
N SER A 238 -2.67 -1.85 13.63
CA SER A 238 -2.45 -2.86 12.60
C SER A 238 -1.86 -2.27 11.32
N GLN A 239 -0.86 -2.96 10.76
CA GLN A 239 -0.33 -2.68 9.42
C GLN A 239 -1.36 -2.92 8.29
N TYR A 240 -2.42 -3.69 8.57
CA TYR A 240 -3.45 -4.02 7.58
C TYR A 240 -4.53 -2.95 7.43
N LYS A 241 -4.49 -1.86 8.21
CA LYS A 241 -5.47 -0.76 8.11
C LYS A 241 -5.48 -0.12 6.72
N LEU A 242 -4.32 0.10 6.12
CA LEU A 242 -4.23 0.71 4.79
C LEU A 242 -4.89 -0.14 3.69
N PRO A 243 -4.54 -1.43 3.49
CA PRO A 243 -5.22 -2.24 2.49
C PRO A 243 -6.72 -2.43 2.79
N LEU A 244 -7.14 -2.41 4.06
CA LEU A 244 -8.55 -2.46 4.43
C LEU A 244 -9.29 -1.14 4.19
N SER A 245 -8.64 0.03 4.31
CA SER A 245 -9.27 1.33 4.06
C SER A 245 -9.60 1.52 2.58
N THR A 246 -8.77 1.01 1.66
CA THR A 246 -9.11 0.96 0.22
C THR A 246 -10.35 0.12 -0.03
N LEU A 247 -10.47 -1.04 0.63
CA LEU A 247 -11.63 -1.90 0.50
C LEU A 247 -12.89 -1.25 1.11
N GLN A 248 -12.75 -0.65 2.30
CA GLN A 248 -13.82 0.07 2.99
C GLN A 248 -14.35 1.23 2.16
N ARG A 249 -13.46 1.98 1.49
CA ARG A 249 -13.82 3.05 0.55
C ARG A 249 -14.71 2.53 -0.56
N SER A 250 -14.28 1.46 -1.22
CA SER A 250 -15.03 0.83 -2.32
C SER A 250 -16.42 0.38 -1.87
N TYR A 251 -16.49 -0.29 -0.70
CA TYR A 251 -17.74 -0.74 -0.13
C TYR A 251 -18.66 0.40 0.25
N LEU A 252 -18.15 1.44 0.91
CA LEU A 252 -18.99 2.53 1.39
C LEU A 252 -19.48 3.43 0.26
N ALA A 253 -18.63 3.71 -0.73
CA ALA A 253 -19.04 4.39 -1.96
C ALA A 253 -20.14 3.61 -2.68
N SER A 254 -19.94 2.30 -2.85
CA SER A 254 -20.93 1.43 -3.48
C SER A 254 -22.21 1.36 -2.68
N TYR A 255 -22.15 1.29 -1.35
CA TYR A 255 -23.32 1.23 -0.48
C TYR A 255 -24.16 2.51 -0.55
N ILE A 256 -23.52 3.69 -0.53
CA ILE A 256 -24.20 4.99 -0.52
C ILE A 256 -24.68 5.36 -1.94
N PHE A 257 -23.80 5.30 -2.94
CA PHE A 257 -24.06 5.83 -4.29
C PHE A 257 -24.49 4.76 -5.28
N GLY A 258 -24.32 3.48 -4.94
CA GLY A 258 -24.49 2.37 -5.86
C GLY A 258 -23.29 2.17 -6.77
N ALA A 259 -23.33 1.06 -7.50
CA ALA A 259 -22.36 0.78 -8.55
C ALA A 259 -22.96 1.11 -9.93
N ASN A 260 -22.12 1.34 -10.94
CA ASN A 260 -22.60 1.76 -12.27
C ASN A 260 -23.62 0.78 -12.87
N ASN A 261 -23.36 -0.52 -12.74
CA ASN A 261 -24.23 -1.59 -13.23
C ASN A 261 -25.23 -2.08 -12.18
N THR A 262 -25.17 -1.55 -10.96
CA THR A 262 -26.15 -1.82 -9.90
C THR A 262 -26.40 -0.53 -9.09
N PRO A 263 -27.12 0.45 -9.66
CA PRO A 263 -27.24 1.77 -9.04
C PRO A 263 -28.11 1.70 -7.79
N SER A 264 -27.82 2.54 -6.80
CA SER A 264 -28.63 2.63 -5.57
C SER A 264 -29.93 3.42 -5.80
N TYR A 265 -30.05 4.13 -6.92
CA TYR A 265 -31.20 4.91 -7.32
C TYR A 265 -31.57 4.70 -8.80
N SER A 266 -32.79 5.10 -9.18
CA SER A 266 -33.23 5.09 -10.57
C SER A 266 -32.51 6.17 -11.37
N TYR A 267 -31.88 5.82 -12.49
CA TYR A 267 -31.22 6.81 -13.34
C TYR A 267 -32.20 7.85 -13.94
N GLU A 268 -33.46 7.48 -14.14
CA GLU A 268 -34.48 8.35 -14.71
C GLU A 268 -35.10 9.27 -13.65
N SER A 269 -35.66 8.71 -12.57
CA SER A 269 -36.35 9.50 -11.56
C SER A 269 -35.42 10.10 -10.50
N LYS A 270 -34.17 9.62 -10.46
CA LYS A 270 -33.18 9.87 -9.40
C LYS A 270 -33.61 9.42 -8.00
N ILE A 271 -34.72 8.71 -7.88
CA ILE A 271 -35.24 8.23 -6.59
C ILE A 271 -34.44 7.00 -6.15
N VAL A 272 -33.97 7.00 -4.91
CA VAL A 272 -33.29 5.86 -4.28
C VAL A 272 -34.23 4.65 -4.22
N LYS A 273 -33.71 3.48 -4.57
CA LYS A 273 -34.51 2.26 -4.67
C LYS A 273 -35.04 1.83 -3.29
N PRO A 274 -36.29 1.33 -3.17
CA PRO A 274 -36.88 0.96 -1.88
C PRO A 274 -36.06 -0.07 -1.09
N GLU A 275 -35.46 -1.04 -1.78
CA GLU A 275 -34.60 -2.06 -1.17
C GLU A 275 -33.32 -1.48 -0.55
N VAL A 276 -32.78 -0.41 -1.13
CA VAL A 276 -31.60 0.29 -0.58
C VAL A 276 -31.99 1.06 0.68
N LEU A 277 -33.11 1.79 0.65
CA LEU A 277 -33.61 2.52 1.83
C LEU A 277 -33.92 1.57 2.99
N LYS A 278 -34.48 0.39 2.68
CA LYS A 278 -34.71 -0.67 3.66
C LYS A 278 -33.39 -1.19 4.26
N SER A 279 -32.37 -1.39 3.43
CA SER A 279 -31.03 -1.78 3.93
C SER A 279 -30.45 -0.70 4.84
N TYR A 280 -30.57 0.58 4.48
CA TYR A 280 -30.12 1.68 5.36
C TYR A 280 -30.80 1.65 6.71
N GLU A 281 -32.12 1.39 6.76
CA GLU A 281 -32.87 1.26 8.02
C GLU A 281 -32.34 0.13 8.88
N GLN A 282 -32.22 -1.06 8.30
CA GLN A 282 -31.72 -2.23 8.99
C GLN A 282 -30.27 -2.04 9.48
N THR A 283 -29.42 -1.41 8.68
CA THR A 283 -28.04 -1.09 9.04
C THR A 283 -27.94 -0.11 10.21
N LEU A 284 -28.76 0.95 10.21
CA LEU A 284 -28.79 1.92 11.30
C LEU A 284 -29.32 1.31 12.61
N GLU A 285 -30.19 0.30 12.54
CA GLU A 285 -30.67 -0.45 13.70
C GLU A 285 -29.66 -1.49 14.20
N THR A 286 -28.96 -2.16 13.28
CA THR A 286 -28.03 -3.26 13.60
C THR A 286 -26.67 -2.74 14.09
N TYR A 287 -26.20 -1.63 13.52
CA TYR A 287 -24.86 -1.08 13.75
C TYR A 287 -24.89 0.38 14.24
N PRO A 288 -25.71 0.74 15.25
CA PRO A 288 -26.02 2.14 15.59
C PRO A 288 -24.78 2.98 15.97
N ASP A 289 -23.74 2.33 16.50
CA ASP A 289 -22.52 2.95 17.03
C ASP A 289 -21.29 2.83 16.10
N TYR A 290 -21.47 2.30 14.89
CA TYR A 290 -20.38 2.19 13.91
C TYR A 290 -20.18 3.52 13.19
N ARG A 291 -18.93 3.89 12.93
CA ARG A 291 -18.58 5.20 12.36
C ARG A 291 -19.23 5.40 10.98
N PHE A 292 -19.22 4.37 10.12
CA PHE A 292 -19.76 4.45 8.76
C PHE A 292 -21.27 4.72 8.75
N THR A 293 -22.00 4.32 9.81
CA THR A 293 -23.43 4.58 9.92
C THR A 293 -23.76 6.05 10.12
N ALA A 294 -22.81 6.86 10.58
CA ALA A 294 -22.98 8.31 10.62
C ALA A 294 -23.16 8.89 9.21
N LEU A 295 -22.38 8.40 8.22
CA LEU A 295 -22.54 8.81 6.83
C LEU A 295 -23.84 8.31 6.22
N VAL A 296 -24.23 7.07 6.52
CA VAL A 296 -25.53 6.53 6.06
C VAL A 296 -26.68 7.36 6.63
N ARG A 297 -26.59 7.76 7.90
CA ARG A 297 -27.59 8.61 8.57
C ARG A 297 -27.66 10.01 7.94
N ASP A 298 -26.50 10.62 7.69
CA ASP A 298 -26.43 11.93 7.03
C ASP A 298 -27.01 11.89 5.62
N TYR A 299 -26.58 10.91 4.80
CA TYR A 299 -27.10 10.73 3.46
C TYR A 299 -28.62 10.52 3.46
N LYS A 300 -29.13 9.64 4.33
CA LYS A 300 -30.57 9.39 4.47
C LYS A 300 -31.33 10.65 4.89
N ALA A 301 -30.77 11.47 5.78
CA ALA A 301 -31.39 12.73 6.19
C ALA A 301 -31.45 13.75 5.02
N LYS A 302 -30.39 13.87 4.22
CA LYS A 302 -30.38 14.72 3.02
C LYS A 302 -31.38 14.24 1.97
N LEU A 303 -31.47 12.93 1.74
CA LEU A 303 -32.46 12.33 0.85
C LEU A 303 -33.89 12.63 1.31
N ALA A 304 -34.19 12.54 2.61
CA ALA A 304 -35.51 12.82 3.15
C ALA A 304 -35.96 14.27 2.89
N GLN A 305 -35.01 15.23 2.88
CA GLN A 305 -35.27 16.63 2.54
C GLN A 305 -35.52 16.86 1.04
N ASN A 306 -35.19 15.88 0.20
CA ASN A 306 -35.27 15.96 -1.26
C ASN A 306 -36.15 14.85 -1.87
N GLU A 307 -37.24 14.46 -1.20
CA GLU A 307 -38.19 13.44 -1.69
C GLU A 307 -37.53 12.09 -2.06
N SER A 308 -36.47 11.71 -1.35
CA SER A 308 -35.64 10.53 -1.64
C SER A 308 -34.93 10.55 -3.00
N LYS A 309 -34.79 11.73 -3.61
CA LYS A 309 -34.06 11.91 -4.87
C LYS A 309 -32.60 12.24 -4.61
N VAL A 310 -31.71 11.62 -5.38
CA VAL A 310 -30.30 11.99 -5.50
C VAL A 310 -30.19 13.20 -6.43
N ASN A 311 -29.37 14.18 -6.08
CA ASN A 311 -29.03 15.31 -6.94
C ASN A 311 -27.55 15.70 -6.76
N ASP A 312 -27.04 16.55 -7.65
CA ASP A 312 -25.63 16.94 -7.66
C ASP A 312 -25.19 17.64 -6.37
N HIS A 313 -26.10 18.36 -5.70
CA HIS A 313 -25.82 19.03 -4.43
C HIS A 313 -25.56 18.03 -3.30
N ILE A 314 -26.42 17.00 -3.17
CA ILE A 314 -26.24 15.93 -2.19
C ILE A 314 -24.94 15.18 -2.49
N LEU A 315 -24.65 14.84 -3.76
CA LEU A 315 -23.42 14.15 -4.12
C LEU A 315 -22.17 14.99 -3.81
N ALA A 316 -22.21 16.30 -4.08
CA ALA A 316 -21.12 17.23 -3.78
C ALA A 316 -20.84 17.38 -2.28
N GLU A 317 -21.83 17.18 -1.41
CA GLU A 317 -21.63 17.14 0.05
C GLU A 317 -21.16 15.76 0.54
N MET A 318 -21.67 14.69 -0.06
CA MET A 318 -21.39 13.32 0.39
C MET A 318 -20.03 12.80 -0.05
N HIS A 319 -19.51 13.18 -1.23
CA HIS A 319 -18.17 12.75 -1.64
C HIS A 319 -17.08 13.23 -0.65
N PRO A 320 -17.01 14.52 -0.26
CA PRO A 320 -16.05 14.96 0.75
C PRO A 320 -16.31 14.35 2.13
N ALA A 321 -17.56 14.09 2.50
CA ALA A 321 -17.89 13.43 3.77
C ALA A 321 -17.40 11.96 3.80
N LEU A 322 -17.47 11.27 2.66
CA LEU A 322 -16.88 9.94 2.49
C LEU A 322 -15.35 10.00 2.62
N ASP A 323 -14.70 10.98 2.00
CA ASP A 323 -13.26 11.18 2.12
C ASP A 323 -12.84 11.53 3.57
N HIS A 324 -13.62 12.37 4.26
CA HIS A 324 -13.47 12.68 5.67
C HIS A 324 -13.54 11.42 6.53
N PHE A 325 -14.55 10.58 6.32
CA PHE A 325 -14.78 9.37 7.09
C PHE A 325 -13.61 8.38 7.00
N LEU A 326 -13.01 8.27 5.82
CA LEU A 326 -11.88 7.39 5.56
C LEU A 326 -10.55 7.96 6.08
N GLY A 327 -10.55 9.16 6.67
CA GLY A 327 -9.34 9.80 7.19
C GLY A 327 -8.26 10.00 6.12
N ALA A 328 -8.66 10.12 4.86
CA ALA A 328 -7.73 10.10 3.74
C ALA A 328 -7.02 11.46 3.62
N VAL A 329 -5.94 11.61 4.37
CA VAL A 329 -4.85 12.47 3.93
C VAL A 329 -4.43 11.92 2.57
N GLN A 330 -4.81 12.63 1.51
CA GLN A 330 -4.40 12.29 0.16
C GLN A 330 -3.09 13.03 -0.10
N VAL A 331 -2.13 12.33 -0.69
CA VAL A 331 -0.91 12.94 -1.19
C VAL A 331 -0.86 12.62 -2.68
N GLU A 332 -0.88 13.65 -3.51
CA GLU A 332 -0.73 13.52 -4.95
C GLU A 332 0.60 14.13 -5.39
N SER A 333 1.04 13.82 -6.62
CA SER A 333 2.27 14.36 -7.18
C SER A 333 1.98 15.53 -8.11
N ASN A 334 2.51 16.71 -7.80
CA ASN A 334 2.74 17.74 -8.81
C ASN A 334 4.08 17.47 -9.48
N THR A 335 4.08 17.30 -10.81
CA THR A 335 5.29 16.92 -11.55
C THR A 335 5.80 18.06 -12.40
N ILE A 336 7.10 18.36 -12.30
CA ILE A 336 7.79 19.33 -13.13
C ILE A 336 8.82 18.60 -13.98
N THR A 337 8.60 18.57 -15.29
CA THR A 337 9.52 17.95 -16.25
C THR A 337 10.05 18.97 -17.25
N LYS A 338 11.35 18.92 -17.53
CA LYS A 338 12.03 19.73 -18.55
C LYS A 338 13.16 18.90 -19.16
N GLU A 339 13.29 18.89 -20.47
CA GLU A 339 14.35 18.17 -21.18
C GLU A 339 14.98 19.10 -22.22
N GLU A 340 16.21 19.52 -21.96
CA GLU A 340 17.03 20.38 -22.81
C GLU A 340 18.45 19.78 -22.93
N ASP A 341 19.20 20.20 -23.96
CA ASP A 341 20.57 19.74 -24.19
C ASP A 341 21.54 20.06 -23.02
N THR A 342 21.19 21.02 -22.17
CA THR A 342 22.02 21.51 -21.06
C THR A 342 21.48 21.15 -19.68
N ILE A 343 20.21 20.77 -19.55
CA ILE A 343 19.59 20.38 -18.28
C ILE A 343 18.39 19.46 -18.46
N VAL A 344 18.28 18.45 -17.60
CA VAL A 344 17.12 17.58 -17.45
C VAL A 344 16.53 17.78 -16.05
N VAL A 345 15.25 18.12 -15.97
CA VAL A 345 14.49 18.25 -14.73
C VAL A 345 13.38 17.20 -14.73
N ASN A 346 13.28 16.44 -13.65
CA ASN A 346 12.16 15.56 -13.37
C ASN A 346 11.88 15.57 -11.86
N GLN A 347 11.00 16.46 -11.41
CA GLN A 347 10.67 16.59 -10.00
C GLN A 347 9.24 16.14 -9.73
N GLU A 348 9.09 15.20 -8.81
CA GLU A 348 7.81 14.86 -8.20
C GLU A 348 7.72 15.56 -6.83
N ILE A 349 6.74 16.47 -6.70
CA ILE A 349 6.49 17.27 -5.50
C ILE A 349 5.20 16.77 -4.85
N PRO A 350 5.21 16.30 -3.59
CA PRO A 350 4.02 15.87 -2.89
C PRO A 350 3.12 17.07 -2.59
N VAL A 351 1.83 16.92 -2.90
CA VAL A 351 0.78 17.85 -2.54
C VAL A 351 -0.19 17.13 -1.63
N VAL A 352 -0.23 17.57 -0.37
CA VAL A 352 -1.11 17.06 0.67
C VAL A 352 -2.47 17.73 0.56
N TYR A 353 -3.52 16.92 0.52
CA TYR A 353 -4.90 17.36 0.59
C TYR A 353 -5.50 16.92 1.92
N LEU A 354 -5.92 17.90 2.71
CA LEU A 354 -6.71 17.70 3.93
C LEU A 354 -8.07 18.38 3.72
N PRO A 355 -9.09 17.67 3.16
CA PRO A 355 -10.39 18.27 2.84
C PRO A 355 -11.05 18.99 4.02
N ASN A 356 -10.73 18.58 5.25
CA ASN A 356 -11.30 19.09 6.49
C ASN A 356 -10.46 20.16 7.16
N ASN A 357 -9.22 20.34 6.71
CA ASN A 357 -8.33 21.36 7.21
C ASN A 357 -7.48 21.92 6.05
N PRO A 358 -8.11 22.56 5.05
CA PRO A 358 -7.40 23.07 3.88
C PRO A 358 -6.36 24.12 4.24
N ALA A 359 -6.56 24.87 5.33
CA ALA A 359 -5.56 25.80 5.85
C ALA A 359 -4.30 25.06 6.32
N LEU A 360 -4.44 23.97 7.08
CA LEU A 360 -3.30 23.13 7.44
C LEU A 360 -2.67 22.47 6.21
N ALA A 361 -3.48 22.01 5.25
CA ALA A 361 -2.95 21.46 4.00
C ALA A 361 -2.06 22.48 3.28
N GLU A 362 -2.49 23.75 3.20
CA GLU A 362 -1.71 24.84 2.63
C GLU A 362 -0.40 25.07 3.40
N GLU A 363 -0.44 25.09 4.74
CA GLU A 363 0.77 25.20 5.57
C GLU A 363 1.74 24.03 5.36
N VAL A 364 1.23 22.80 5.26
CA VAL A 364 2.04 21.59 5.02
C VAL A 364 2.63 21.62 3.62
N ASN A 365 1.84 21.99 2.61
CA ASN A 365 2.29 22.10 1.22
C ASN A 365 3.35 23.19 1.06
N GLN A 366 3.23 24.31 1.77
CA GLN A 366 4.26 25.34 1.76
C GLN A 366 5.61 24.79 2.28
N ARG A 367 5.60 24.03 3.38
CA ARG A 367 6.83 23.40 3.91
C ARG A 367 7.40 22.35 2.95
N LEU A 368 6.53 21.58 2.29
CA LEU A 368 6.94 20.61 1.27
C LEU A 368 7.57 21.33 0.08
N GLU A 369 6.96 22.38 -0.45
CA GLU A 369 7.48 23.17 -1.58
C GLU A 369 8.86 23.80 -1.28
N GLU A 370 9.08 24.28 -0.06
CA GLU A 370 10.38 24.80 0.39
C GLU A 370 11.50 23.76 0.26
N ALA A 371 11.20 22.45 0.31
CA ALA A 371 12.19 21.41 0.11
C ALA A 371 12.63 21.25 -1.37
N TYR A 372 11.90 21.81 -2.34
CA TYR A 372 12.16 21.63 -3.79
C TYR A 372 12.74 22.86 -4.50
N VAL A 373 12.94 23.98 -3.79
CA VAL A 373 13.44 25.24 -4.39
C VAL A 373 14.89 25.16 -4.91
N TRP A 374 15.65 24.13 -4.51
CA TRP A 374 17.03 23.90 -4.95
C TRP A 374 17.19 23.80 -6.48
N ARG A 375 16.13 23.43 -7.22
CA ARG A 375 16.14 23.48 -8.70
C ARG A 375 16.56 24.86 -9.20
N GLU A 376 16.04 25.94 -8.61
CA GLU A 376 16.32 27.30 -9.05
C GLU A 376 17.79 27.68 -8.85
N GLU A 377 18.41 27.18 -7.78
CA GLU A 377 19.84 27.33 -7.53
C GLU A 377 20.69 26.59 -8.57
N ILE A 378 20.27 25.38 -8.97
CA ILE A 378 20.95 24.59 -10.00
C ILE A 378 20.81 25.24 -11.39
N GLU A 379 19.63 25.77 -11.71
CA GLU A 379 19.42 26.53 -12.94
C GLU A 379 20.24 27.82 -12.99
N ALA A 380 20.46 28.47 -11.84
CA ALA A 380 21.35 29.63 -11.76
C ALA A 380 22.82 29.24 -11.97
N GLN A 381 23.29 28.16 -11.35
CA GLN A 381 24.65 27.62 -11.51
C GLN A 381 24.95 27.20 -12.95
N LEU A 382 23.93 26.74 -13.69
CA LEU A 382 24.08 26.33 -15.09
C LEU A 382 24.65 27.46 -15.95
N GLN A 383 24.26 28.72 -15.71
CA GLN A 383 24.76 29.86 -16.49
C GLN A 383 26.27 30.04 -16.35
N ASP A 384 26.77 29.97 -15.12
CA ASP A 384 28.20 30.07 -14.83
C ASP A 384 28.97 28.87 -15.40
N TYR A 385 28.40 27.66 -15.33
CA TYR A 385 28.97 26.45 -15.92
C TYR A 385 29.12 26.56 -17.44
N LEU A 386 28.08 27.04 -18.13
CA LEU A 386 28.10 27.23 -19.58
C LEU A 386 29.13 28.29 -20.00
N ALA A 387 29.23 29.40 -19.26
CA ALA A 387 30.24 30.43 -19.51
C ALA A 387 31.66 29.88 -19.32
N ALA A 388 31.89 29.10 -18.26
CA ALA A 388 33.18 28.47 -18.01
C ALA A 388 33.54 27.41 -19.07
N ALA A 389 32.55 26.65 -19.55
CA ALA A 389 32.73 25.68 -20.63
C ALA A 389 33.15 26.35 -21.94
N GLU A 390 32.54 27.49 -22.27
CA GLU A 390 32.92 28.31 -23.43
C GLU A 390 34.33 28.91 -23.27
N GLU A 391 34.66 29.46 -22.09
CA GLU A 391 35.97 30.07 -21.83
C GLU A 391 37.12 29.04 -21.85
N ASN A 392 36.87 27.82 -21.36
CA ASN A 392 37.90 26.81 -21.14
C ASN A 392 37.85 25.62 -22.14
N ASP A 393 36.93 25.65 -23.10
CA ASP A 393 36.79 24.67 -24.19
C ASP A 393 36.66 23.21 -23.72
N PHE A 394 35.75 22.94 -22.80
CA PHE A 394 35.40 21.59 -22.35
C PHE A 394 33.95 21.23 -22.69
N PRO A 395 33.63 19.93 -22.90
CA PRO A 395 32.29 19.52 -23.29
C PRO A 395 31.26 19.80 -22.19
N VAL A 396 30.11 20.34 -22.60
CA VAL A 396 28.95 20.52 -21.73
C VAL A 396 28.29 19.16 -21.50
N HIS A 397 28.16 18.79 -20.23
CA HIS A 397 27.34 17.68 -19.79
C HIS A 397 26.04 18.23 -19.21
N PRO A 398 24.87 17.69 -19.59
CA PRO A 398 23.60 18.19 -19.08
C PRO A 398 23.55 18.07 -17.57
N PHE A 399 23.13 19.14 -16.90
CA PHE A 399 22.77 19.06 -15.48
C PHE A 399 21.54 18.18 -15.30
N GLN A 400 21.39 17.54 -14.14
CA GLN A 400 20.21 16.75 -13.80
C GLN A 400 19.65 17.21 -12.47
N VAL A 401 18.33 17.36 -12.41
CA VAL A 401 17.54 17.72 -11.22
C VAL A 401 16.41 16.71 -11.13
N HIS A 402 16.55 15.69 -10.30
CA HIS A 402 15.52 14.68 -10.11
C HIS A 402 15.01 14.68 -8.67
N SER A 403 13.71 14.46 -8.48
CA SER A 403 13.17 14.17 -7.16
C SER A 403 12.00 13.20 -7.19
N SER A 404 11.89 12.41 -6.14
CA SER A 404 10.80 11.46 -5.88
C SER A 404 10.44 11.50 -4.40
N TYR A 405 9.22 11.13 -4.04
CA TYR A 405 8.83 11.03 -2.64
C TYR A 405 8.12 9.72 -2.31
N LEU A 406 8.08 9.42 -1.02
CA LEU A 406 7.35 8.31 -0.44
C LEU A 406 6.55 8.80 0.78
N VAL A 407 5.26 8.47 0.83
CA VAL A 407 4.46 8.60 2.05
C VAL A 407 4.83 7.43 2.96
N THR A 408 5.72 7.68 3.92
CA THR A 408 6.32 6.65 4.78
C THR A 408 5.42 6.26 5.95
N TYR A 409 4.52 7.15 6.39
CA TYR A 409 3.51 6.87 7.41
C TYR A 409 2.28 7.77 7.24
N ASN A 410 1.07 7.23 7.43
CA ASN A 410 -0.17 7.99 7.34
C ASN A 410 -1.26 7.35 8.22
N MET A 411 -1.11 7.45 9.53
CA MET A 411 -2.03 6.86 10.52
C MET A 411 -2.04 7.67 11.82
N ASN A 412 -3.05 7.47 12.66
CA ASN A 412 -3.09 8.02 14.03
C ASN A 412 -2.90 9.55 14.09
N ASN A 413 -3.49 10.28 13.13
CA ASN A 413 -3.29 11.72 12.94
C ASN A 413 -1.83 12.13 12.69
N LEU A 414 -0.94 11.23 12.26
CA LEU A 414 0.41 11.57 11.83
C LEU A 414 0.58 11.29 10.34
N LEU A 415 1.23 12.23 9.65
CA LEU A 415 1.70 12.08 8.27
C LEU A 415 3.23 12.18 8.26
N SER A 416 3.90 11.19 7.68
CA SER A 416 5.33 11.21 7.41
C SER A 416 5.57 11.05 5.91
N ILE A 417 6.36 11.95 5.33
CA ILE A 417 6.77 11.93 3.92
C ILE A 417 8.28 12.06 3.86
N ALA A 418 8.94 11.16 3.12
CA ALA A 418 10.35 11.27 2.76
C ALA A 418 10.48 11.64 1.28
N THR A 419 11.35 12.58 0.95
CA THR A 419 11.67 12.99 -0.41
C THR A 419 13.16 12.83 -0.68
N ASP A 420 13.47 12.22 -1.82
CA ASP A 420 14.82 12.07 -2.34
C ASP A 420 15.05 13.09 -3.45
N HIS A 421 16.14 13.84 -3.32
CA HIS A 421 16.59 14.85 -4.27
C HIS A 421 17.93 14.43 -4.82
N TYR A 422 17.97 14.17 -6.12
CA TYR A 422 19.19 13.86 -6.85
C TYR A 422 19.58 15.03 -7.76
N GLN A 423 20.84 15.42 -7.69
CA GLN A 423 21.41 16.40 -8.60
C GLN A 423 22.68 15.90 -9.28
N TYR A 424 22.90 16.33 -10.51
CA TYR A 424 24.19 16.21 -11.19
C TYR A 424 24.53 17.56 -11.82
N THR A 425 25.63 18.17 -11.37
CA THR A 425 26.13 19.46 -11.86
C THR A 425 27.53 19.35 -12.46
N GLY A 426 27.90 18.14 -12.90
CA GLY A 426 29.25 17.79 -13.36
C GLY A 426 30.04 16.97 -12.32
N GLY A 427 31.24 16.54 -12.70
CA GLY A 427 32.10 15.69 -11.86
C GLY A 427 31.97 14.19 -12.17
N ALA A 428 32.41 13.33 -11.24
CA ALA A 428 32.45 11.88 -11.46
C ALA A 428 31.09 11.19 -11.27
N HIS A 429 30.20 11.76 -10.45
CA HIS A 429 28.87 11.24 -10.13
C HIS A 429 27.96 12.37 -9.63
N GLY A 430 26.64 12.12 -9.59
CA GLY A 430 25.68 13.01 -8.94
C GLY A 430 25.69 12.90 -7.42
N MET A 431 24.78 13.57 -6.76
CA MET A 431 24.59 13.49 -5.31
C MET A 431 23.11 13.34 -4.99
N SER A 432 22.81 12.49 -4.02
CA SER A 432 21.45 12.33 -3.50
C SER A 432 21.37 12.85 -2.07
N THR A 433 20.29 13.53 -1.76
CA THR A 433 19.95 13.96 -0.40
C THR A 433 18.52 13.52 -0.10
N ARG A 434 18.24 13.22 1.17
CA ARG A 434 16.88 12.96 1.64
C ARG A 434 16.44 13.99 2.65
N TRP A 435 15.27 14.54 2.42
CA TRP A 435 14.54 15.30 3.41
C TRP A 435 13.30 14.53 3.85
N ALA A 436 12.89 14.68 5.10
CA ALA A 436 11.67 14.06 5.59
C ALA A 436 10.91 14.99 6.51
N LEU A 437 9.59 14.88 6.46
CA LEU A 437 8.65 15.69 7.19
C LEU A 437 7.68 14.77 7.92
N THR A 438 7.63 14.88 9.25
CA THR A 438 6.63 14.20 10.09
C THR A 438 5.74 15.23 10.77
N ILE A 439 4.44 15.19 10.53
CA ILE A 439 3.46 16.18 11.00
C ILE A 439 2.38 15.49 11.82
N ASP A 440 2.05 16.10 12.95
CA ASP A 440 0.79 15.86 13.66
C ASP A 440 -0.32 16.66 12.97
N LEU A 441 -1.28 15.96 12.37
CA LEU A 441 -2.40 16.49 11.60
C LEU A 441 -3.52 17.07 12.47
N GLU A 442 -3.52 16.79 13.78
CA GLU A 442 -4.45 17.41 14.72
C GLU A 442 -3.97 18.82 15.08
N THR A 443 -2.67 18.98 15.33
CA THR A 443 -2.08 20.24 15.78
C THR A 443 -1.41 21.06 14.68
N GLY A 444 -1.11 20.45 13.53
CA GLY A 444 -0.31 21.02 12.44
C GLY A 444 1.19 21.14 12.73
N ARG A 445 1.63 20.61 13.87
CA ARG A 445 3.00 20.70 14.35
C ARG A 445 3.88 19.70 13.63
N GLU A 446 5.01 20.15 13.12
CA GLU A 446 6.10 19.26 12.74
C GLU A 446 6.71 18.62 13.99
N LEU A 447 6.71 17.29 14.03
CA LEU A 447 7.25 16.53 15.13
C LEU A 447 8.76 16.43 14.99
N LYS A 448 9.45 16.49 16.12
CA LYS A 448 10.90 16.27 16.24
C LYS A 448 11.16 14.89 16.80
N LEU A 449 12.37 14.38 16.58
CA LEU A 449 12.79 13.06 17.07
C LEU A 449 12.48 12.84 18.56
N GLN A 450 12.73 13.85 19.39
CA GLN A 450 12.45 13.82 20.84
C GLN A 450 10.96 13.72 21.20
N ASP A 451 10.02 14.09 20.32
CA ASP A 451 8.59 14.03 20.59
C ASP A 451 8.06 12.59 20.70
N PHE A 452 8.83 11.61 20.21
CA PHE A 452 8.47 10.19 20.21
C PHE A 452 8.93 9.42 21.45
N PHE A 453 9.59 10.09 22.37
CA PHE A 453 10.13 9.48 23.58
C PHE A 453 9.50 10.13 24.81
N SER A 454 9.26 9.32 25.85
CA SER A 454 8.98 9.87 27.17
C SER A 454 10.19 10.73 27.60
N GLN A 455 10.01 11.81 28.38
CA GLN A 455 10.98 12.91 28.55
C GLN A 455 12.34 12.58 29.21
N SER A 456 12.95 11.42 28.96
CA SER A 456 14.31 11.07 29.36
C SER A 456 15.32 11.47 28.29
N GLU A 457 16.48 11.99 28.69
CA GLU A 457 17.64 12.21 27.79
C GLU A 457 18.24 10.88 27.28
N ASP A 458 17.71 9.74 27.71
CA ASP A 458 18.22 8.41 27.39
C ASP A 458 17.82 7.92 25.99
N TYR A 459 16.90 8.60 25.29
CA TYR A 459 16.48 8.19 23.95
C TYR A 459 17.62 8.13 22.92
N LYS A 460 18.59 9.05 23.01
CA LYS A 460 19.77 9.04 22.13
C LYS A 460 20.60 7.76 22.34
N LYS A 461 20.69 7.27 23.58
CA LYS A 461 21.42 6.02 23.88
C LYS A 461 20.71 4.81 23.30
N VAL A 462 19.37 4.78 23.36
CA VAL A 462 18.56 3.73 22.73
C VAL A 462 18.81 3.69 21.23
N ILE A 463 18.75 4.86 20.56
CA ILE A 463 19.01 4.96 19.12
C ILE A 463 20.44 4.53 18.79
N VAL A 464 21.45 5.02 19.51
CA VAL A 464 22.87 4.65 19.26
C VAL A 464 23.11 3.16 19.50
N ALA A 465 22.48 2.56 20.51
CA ALA A 465 22.58 1.12 20.75
C ALA A 465 22.01 0.32 19.58
N GLU A 466 20.88 0.77 19.02
CA GLU A 466 20.24 0.11 17.89
C GLU A 466 21.02 0.31 16.58
N ILE A 467 21.55 1.52 16.34
CA ILE A 467 22.49 1.79 15.24
C ILE A 467 23.71 0.88 15.34
N LYS A 468 24.32 0.80 16.51
CA LYS A 468 25.49 -0.07 16.74
C LYS A 468 25.16 -1.53 16.44
N ARG A 469 24.03 -2.02 16.96
CA ARG A 469 23.56 -3.39 16.73
C ARG A 469 23.41 -3.67 15.24
N GLN A 470 22.83 -2.74 14.47
CA GLN A 470 22.65 -2.89 13.02
C GLN A 470 23.99 -2.78 12.26
N VAL A 471 24.88 -1.84 12.61
CA VAL A 471 26.23 -1.73 12.02
C VAL A 471 27.05 -3.01 12.20
N GLU A 472 26.95 -3.67 13.37
CA GLU A 472 27.66 -4.92 13.66
C GLU A 472 27.22 -6.10 12.78
N THR A 473 26.08 -6.00 12.07
CA THR A 473 25.62 -7.05 11.14
C THR A 473 26.33 -7.01 9.79
N GLU A 474 26.81 -5.85 9.37
CA GLU A 474 27.54 -5.66 8.11
C GLU A 474 28.66 -4.61 8.26
N PRO A 475 29.68 -4.87 9.10
CA PRO A 475 30.66 -3.86 9.48
C PRO A 475 31.50 -3.34 8.31
N ASP A 476 31.69 -4.16 7.26
CA ASP A 476 32.47 -3.79 6.07
C ASP A 476 31.78 -2.74 5.19
N LEU A 477 30.48 -2.50 5.37
CA LEU A 477 29.73 -1.45 4.66
C LEU A 477 30.06 -0.04 5.18
N PHE A 478 30.49 0.07 6.44
CA PHE A 478 30.57 1.32 7.18
C PHE A 478 32.00 1.83 7.34
N PHE A 479 32.14 3.13 7.62
CA PHE A 479 33.42 3.67 8.07
C PHE A 479 33.78 3.13 9.48
N PRO A 480 35.08 3.03 9.81
CA PRO A 480 35.52 2.53 11.11
C PRO A 480 34.95 3.29 12.32
N ASP A 481 34.56 4.55 12.14
CA ASP A 481 34.02 5.46 13.15
C ASP A 481 32.50 5.71 13.03
N ALA A 482 31.78 4.95 12.18
CA ALA A 482 30.37 5.18 11.87
C ALA A 482 29.44 5.36 13.09
N VAL A 483 29.60 4.50 14.11
CA VAL A 483 28.78 4.58 15.34
C VAL A 483 29.09 5.82 16.18
N ASP A 484 30.35 6.27 16.18
CA ASP A 484 30.76 7.47 16.90
C ASP A 484 30.26 8.73 16.18
N THR A 485 30.36 8.76 14.84
CA THR A 485 29.80 9.84 14.00
C THR A 485 28.27 9.91 14.16
N ALA A 486 27.58 8.77 14.13
CA ALA A 486 26.13 8.70 14.35
C ALA A 486 25.73 9.25 15.73
N ARG A 487 26.51 8.93 16.77
CA ARG A 487 26.30 9.47 18.13
C ARG A 487 26.49 10.98 18.16
N GLU A 488 27.53 11.51 17.54
CA GLU A 488 27.81 12.94 17.49
C GLU A 488 26.66 13.72 16.81
N ILE A 489 26.17 13.23 15.67
CA ILE A 489 25.01 13.81 14.95
C ILE A 489 23.76 13.83 15.84
N LEU A 490 23.48 12.75 16.57
CA LEU A 490 22.38 12.67 17.54
C LEU A 490 22.57 13.65 18.71
N GLU A 491 23.79 13.78 19.23
CA GLU A 491 24.12 14.69 20.33
C GLU A 491 23.93 16.15 19.94
N GLN A 492 24.34 16.53 18.73
CA GLN A 492 24.16 17.88 18.16
C GLN A 492 22.69 18.20 17.81
N GLY A 493 21.82 17.19 17.80
CA GLY A 493 20.40 17.37 17.48
C GLY A 493 20.13 17.47 15.98
N GLU A 494 21.06 16.99 15.16
CA GLU A 494 21.00 17.04 13.70
C GLU A 494 20.48 15.73 13.08
N ALA A 495 20.10 14.76 13.92
CA ALA A 495 19.58 13.49 13.47
C ALA A 495 18.31 13.67 12.63
N ARG A 496 18.34 13.09 11.43
CA ARG A 496 17.24 13.10 10.49
C ARG A 496 16.43 11.83 10.68
N PHE A 497 15.11 11.94 10.60
CA PHE A 497 14.23 10.81 10.84
C PHE A 497 12.93 10.91 10.07
N TYR A 498 12.25 9.79 9.94
CA TYR A 498 10.86 9.71 9.51
C TYR A 498 10.17 8.54 10.21
N LEU A 499 8.86 8.43 10.08
CA LEU A 499 8.11 7.28 10.58
C LEU A 499 7.84 6.28 9.46
N GLU A 500 7.96 5.01 9.80
CA GLU A 500 7.47 3.88 9.02
C GLU A 500 6.55 3.05 9.91
N TYR A 501 5.73 2.18 9.33
CA TYR A 501 4.90 1.27 10.12
C TYR A 501 5.77 0.44 11.07
N GLY A 502 5.49 0.56 12.37
CA GLY A 502 6.20 -0.15 13.45
C GLY A 502 7.56 0.44 13.86
N ASN A 503 8.10 1.42 13.14
CA ASN A 503 9.46 1.90 13.33
C ASN A 503 9.57 3.42 13.27
N LEU A 504 10.43 3.96 14.14
CA LEU A 504 11.07 5.24 13.91
C LEU A 504 12.33 4.99 13.09
N VAL A 505 12.50 5.65 11.95
CA VAL A 505 13.67 5.46 11.09
C VAL A 505 14.61 6.64 11.22
N VAL A 506 15.83 6.41 11.70
CA VAL A 506 16.91 7.42 11.67
C VAL A 506 17.76 7.15 10.44
N TYR A 507 18.06 8.19 9.66
CA TYR A 507 18.82 8.02 8.42
C TYR A 507 20.00 8.99 8.31
N PHE A 508 21.00 8.55 7.57
CA PHE A 508 22.27 9.25 7.32
C PHE A 508 22.47 9.39 5.82
N GLY A 509 22.85 10.59 5.38
CA GLY A 509 23.08 10.90 3.98
C GLY A 509 24.32 10.20 3.41
N GLU A 510 24.51 10.35 2.10
CA GLU A 510 25.72 9.88 1.43
C GLU A 510 26.97 10.43 2.14
N TYR A 511 27.97 9.58 2.40
CA TYR A 511 29.21 9.90 3.11
C TYR A 511 29.12 10.21 4.61
N ASP A 512 27.94 10.31 5.21
CA ASP A 512 27.84 10.62 6.64
C ASP A 512 28.54 9.54 7.50
N ILE A 513 28.31 8.26 7.19
CA ILE A 513 28.84 7.12 7.98
C ILE A 513 29.32 5.93 7.12
N ALA A 514 29.15 6.00 5.80
CA ALA A 514 29.49 4.94 4.86
C ALA A 514 29.93 5.54 3.51
N PRO A 515 30.69 4.81 2.67
CA PRO A 515 31.10 5.29 1.35
C PRO A 515 29.90 5.57 0.43
N TYR A 516 30.06 6.46 -0.56
CA TYR A 516 29.02 6.82 -1.55
C TYR A 516 28.19 5.67 -2.10
N VAL A 517 28.84 4.55 -2.43
CA VAL A 517 28.20 3.37 -3.03
C VAL A 517 27.15 2.73 -2.14
N ALA A 518 27.20 2.99 -0.83
CA ALA A 518 26.23 2.54 0.15
C ALA A 518 24.94 3.40 0.14
N GLY A 519 24.97 4.57 -0.50
CA GLY A 519 23.83 5.48 -0.59
C GLY A 519 23.44 6.09 0.76
N ILE A 520 22.15 6.40 0.90
CA ILE A 520 21.53 6.84 2.15
C ILE A 520 21.32 5.62 3.04
N ILE A 521 21.86 5.66 4.26
CA ILE A 521 21.72 4.57 5.24
C ILE A 521 20.53 4.84 6.15
N GLU A 522 19.71 3.82 6.37
CA GLU A 522 18.57 3.85 7.29
C GLU A 522 18.76 2.86 8.44
N PHE A 523 18.47 3.31 9.66
CA PHE A 523 18.37 2.47 10.84
C PHE A 523 16.95 2.50 11.38
N ARG A 524 16.31 1.33 11.42
CA ARG A 524 14.95 1.16 11.94
C ARG A 524 14.99 0.91 13.43
N ILE A 525 14.39 1.79 14.23
CA ILE A 525 14.21 1.62 15.66
C ILE A 525 12.75 1.24 15.93
N PRO A 526 12.46 0.00 16.35
CA PRO A 526 11.08 -0.44 16.60
C PRO A 526 10.40 0.40 17.69
N PHE A 527 9.11 0.72 17.52
CA PHE A 527 8.36 1.51 18.50
C PHE A 527 8.34 0.91 19.90
N GLU A 528 8.35 -0.43 20.00
CA GLU A 528 8.42 -1.16 21.27
C GLU A 528 9.70 -0.84 22.06
N GLY A 529 10.80 -0.56 21.35
CA GLY A 529 12.07 -0.15 21.95
C GLY A 529 12.12 1.31 22.44
N LEU A 530 11.12 2.13 22.11
CA LEU A 530 11.06 3.55 22.48
C LEU A 530 10.43 3.80 23.86
N VAL A 531 9.84 2.78 24.50
CA VAL A 531 9.09 2.89 25.77
C VAL A 531 9.97 2.66 27.02
N ALA A 532 11.30 2.83 26.91
CA ALA A 532 12.24 2.63 28.02
C ALA A 532 12.22 3.78 29.05
#